data_AF-A0A1Q7LGV0-F1
#
_entry.id   AF-A0A1Q7LGV0-F1
#
_cell.length_a   1.000
_cell.length_b   1.000
_cell.length_c   1.000
_cell.angle_alpha   90.00
_cell.angle_beta   90.00
_cell.angle_gamma   90.00
#
_symmetry.space_group_name_H-M   'P 1'
#
loop_
_entity.id
_entity.type
_entity.pdbx_description
1 polymer ?
#
loop_
_entity_poly.entity_id
_entity_poly.type
_entity_poly.pdbx_seq_one_letter_code
_entity_poly.pdbx_strand_id
1 'polypeptide(L)'
;MTAYAAWVSHRLTGRVNVLVLVRRVALPLVLAYCGYALIYLSSGNAKSDQVRAYYGSLHPLLRVVLSTWILVDKDILITDLARRRTDYAAMGMRPNDGSLHYVQGDGYVHAVDLRTRGRSEVKDRLVQLYFWSAGLGTLRHVGTADHLHVELPLR
;
A
#
# COMPACT_ATOMS: atom_id res chain seq x y z
N MET A 1 17.71 5.14 11.08
CA MET A 1 17.70 4.81 12.53
C MET A 1 18.58 3.60 12.86
N THR A 2 18.57 2.52 12.08
CA THR A 2 19.40 1.31 12.31
C THR A 2 20.91 1.53 12.08
N ALA A 3 21.30 2.26 11.02
CA ALA A 3 22.70 2.57 10.73
C ALA A 3 23.37 3.45 11.81
N TYR A 4 22.61 4.39 12.37
CA TYR A 4 23.11 5.31 13.40
C TYR A 4 23.33 4.58 14.74
N ALA A 5 22.39 3.72 15.13
CA ALA A 5 22.52 2.89 16.34
C ALA A 5 23.69 1.90 16.23
N ALA A 6 23.90 1.30 15.05
CA ALA A 6 25.04 0.43 14.79
C ALA A 6 26.39 1.18 14.85
N TRP A 7 26.45 2.40 14.31
CA TRP A 7 27.65 3.24 14.35
C TRP A 7 28.01 3.70 15.77
N VAL A 8 27.02 4.15 16.55
CA VAL A 8 27.22 4.54 17.96
C VAL A 8 27.65 3.34 18.81
N SER A 9 27.02 2.18 18.63
CA SER A 9 27.42 0.96 19.33
C SER A 9 28.82 0.49 18.94
N HIS A 10 29.19 0.55 17.66
CA HIS A 10 30.54 0.21 17.21
C HIS A 10 31.60 1.13 17.82
N ARG A 11 31.29 2.43 17.94
CA ARG A 11 32.19 3.43 18.52
C ARG A 11 32.36 3.30 20.04
N LEU A 12 31.41 2.68 20.74
CA LEU A 12 31.43 2.51 22.21
C LEU A 12 31.90 1.13 22.69
N THR A 13 31.67 0.05 21.94
CA THR A 13 31.93 -1.33 22.44
C THR A 13 32.77 -2.22 21.52
N GLY A 14 33.12 -1.76 20.30
CA GLY A 14 33.97 -2.51 19.36
C GLY A 14 33.39 -3.83 18.82
N ARG A 15 32.19 -4.24 19.26
CA ARG A 15 31.45 -5.42 18.78
C ARG A 15 29.96 -5.12 18.79
N VAL A 16 29.33 -5.10 17.61
CA VAL A 16 27.86 -5.04 17.50
C VAL A 16 27.34 -6.47 17.57
N ASN A 17 26.63 -6.81 18.64
CA ASN A 17 25.90 -8.06 18.68
C ASN A 17 24.65 -7.90 17.80
N VAL A 18 24.80 -8.23 16.51
CA VAL A 18 23.76 -8.09 15.48
C VAL A 18 22.47 -8.77 15.92
N LEU A 19 22.56 -9.94 16.57
CA LEU A 19 21.39 -10.66 17.07
C LEU A 19 20.63 -9.87 18.15
N VAL A 20 21.36 -9.22 19.07
CA VAL A 20 20.74 -8.36 20.10
C VAL A 20 20.11 -7.12 19.46
N LEU A 21 20.78 -6.48 18.50
CA LEU A 21 20.24 -5.33 17.79
C LEU A 21 18.95 -5.68 17.02
N VAL A 22 18.97 -6.80 16.30
CA VAL A 22 17.79 -7.29 15.58
C VAL A 22 16.65 -7.59 16.54
N ARG A 23 16.89 -8.36 17.60
CA ARG A 23 15.84 -8.78 18.53
C ARG A 23 15.26 -7.64 19.36
N ARG A 24 16.10 -6.70 19.83
CA ARG A 24 15.66 -5.65 20.77
C ARG A 24 15.25 -4.35 20.11
N VAL A 25 15.68 -4.11 18.87
CA VAL A 25 15.43 -2.83 18.19
C VAL A 25 14.70 -3.04 16.88
N ALA A 26 15.28 -3.79 15.93
CA ALA A 26 14.70 -3.89 14.60
C ALA A 26 13.34 -4.61 14.62
N LEU A 27 13.24 -5.76 15.31
CA LEU A 27 12.02 -6.55 15.36
C LEU A 27 10.84 -5.79 16.00
N PRO A 28 10.96 -5.17 17.20
CA PRO A 28 9.88 -4.37 17.76
C PRO A 28 9.45 -3.20 16.86
N LEU A 29 10.41 -2.53 16.21
CA LEU A 29 10.10 -1.42 15.29
C LEU A 29 9.33 -1.91 14.06
N VAL A 30 9.73 -3.03 13.46
CA VAL A 30 9.02 -3.63 12.33
C VAL A 30 7.62 -4.07 12.74
N LEU A 31 7.47 -4.72 13.90
CA LEU A 31 6.16 -5.15 14.40
C LEU A 31 5.24 -3.97 14.69
N ALA A 32 5.75 -2.91 15.32
CA ALA A 32 5.01 -1.68 15.55
C ALA A 32 4.59 -1.01 14.23
N TYR A 33 5.50 -0.99 13.25
CA TYR A 33 5.21 -0.44 11.92
C TYR A 33 4.16 -1.26 11.17
N CYS A 34 4.26 -2.60 11.16
CA CYS A 34 3.25 -3.47 10.57
C CYS A 34 1.90 -3.27 11.27
N GLY A 35 1.86 -3.20 12.60
CA GLY A 35 0.64 -2.91 13.36
C GLY A 35 0.01 -1.58 12.96
N TYR A 36 0.82 -0.52 12.86
CA TYR A 36 0.37 0.79 12.38
C TYR A 36 -0.18 0.72 10.94
N ALA A 37 0.57 0.11 10.01
CA ALA A 37 0.18 -0.05 8.62
C ALA A 37 -1.13 -0.82 8.47
N LEU A 38 -1.42 -1.78 9.34
CA LEU A 38 -2.66 -2.56 9.27
C LEU A 38 -3.92 -1.76 9.61
N ILE A 39 -3.81 -0.72 10.44
CA ILE A 39 -4.97 -0.03 11.01
C ILE A 39 -5.12 1.43 10.55
N TYR A 40 -4.04 2.07 10.10
CA TYR A 40 -4.03 3.49 9.84
C TYR A 40 -3.74 3.84 8.39
N LEU A 41 -4.54 4.76 7.87
CA LEU A 41 -4.30 5.48 6.62
C LEU A 41 -4.56 6.97 6.86
N SER A 42 -3.62 7.82 6.44
CA SER A 42 -3.75 9.28 6.53
C SER A 42 -4.88 9.80 5.62
N SER A 43 -5.64 10.81 6.07
CA SER A 43 -6.60 11.52 5.20
C SER A 43 -5.94 12.13 3.97
N GLY A 44 -4.69 12.59 4.08
CA GLY A 44 -3.96 13.18 2.95
C GLY A 44 -3.68 12.20 1.82
N ASN A 45 -3.68 10.89 2.11
CA ASN A 45 -3.45 9.83 1.13
C ASN A 45 -4.74 9.18 0.63
N ALA A 46 -5.92 9.63 1.07
CA ALA A 46 -7.20 9.14 0.61
C ALA A 46 -7.97 10.25 -0.13
N LYS A 47 -8.56 9.92 -1.29
CA LYS A 47 -9.36 10.88 -2.08
C LYS A 47 -10.56 11.43 -1.30
N SER A 48 -11.13 10.64 -0.39
CA SER A 48 -12.25 11.03 0.48
C SER A 48 -12.23 10.24 1.78
N ASP A 49 -12.97 10.72 2.78
CA ASP A 49 -13.16 10.00 4.05
C ASP A 49 -13.82 8.63 3.85
N GLN A 50 -14.68 8.50 2.85
CA GLN A 50 -15.30 7.22 2.49
C GLN A 50 -14.24 6.21 2.00
N VAL A 51 -13.33 6.62 1.11
CA VAL A 51 -12.22 5.76 0.67
C VAL A 51 -11.37 5.36 1.88
N ARG A 52 -11.05 6.32 2.76
CA ARG A 52 -10.29 6.01 3.98
C ARG A 52 -11.02 5.00 4.89
N ALA A 53 -12.33 5.09 5.02
CA ALA A 53 -13.12 4.17 5.84
C ALA A 53 -13.06 2.72 5.32
N TYR A 54 -12.86 2.52 4.01
CA TYR A 54 -12.68 1.19 3.41
C TYR A 54 -11.27 0.62 3.57
N TYR A 55 -10.33 1.35 4.17
CA TYR A 55 -8.98 0.84 4.41
C TYR A 55 -9.00 -0.50 5.18
N GLY A 56 -9.92 -0.61 6.15
CA GLY A 56 -10.12 -1.80 6.96
C GLY A 56 -10.66 -3.03 6.20
N SER A 57 -11.07 -2.91 4.94
CA SER A 57 -11.47 -4.06 4.11
C SER A 57 -10.38 -4.50 3.13
N LEU A 58 -9.31 -3.70 2.92
CA LEU A 58 -8.21 -4.06 2.03
C LEU A 58 -7.41 -5.25 2.59
N HIS A 59 -6.88 -6.14 1.76
CA HIS A 59 -6.08 -7.27 2.24
C HIS A 59 -4.86 -6.79 3.07
N PRO A 60 -4.53 -7.42 4.21
CA PRO A 60 -3.43 -7.00 5.10
C PRO A 60 -2.07 -6.82 4.39
N LEU A 61 -1.74 -7.67 3.42
CA LEU A 61 -0.50 -7.53 2.64
C LEU A 61 -0.48 -6.24 1.82
N LEU A 62 -1.60 -5.90 1.15
CA LEU A 62 -1.72 -4.66 0.39
C LEU A 62 -1.58 -3.45 1.31
N ARG A 63 -2.15 -3.48 2.52
CA ARG A 63 -2.00 -2.40 3.51
C ARG A 63 -0.55 -2.15 3.89
N VAL A 64 0.22 -3.21 4.16
CA VAL A 64 1.64 -3.09 4.54
C VAL A 64 2.48 -2.56 3.38
N VAL A 65 2.30 -3.11 2.18
CA VAL A 65 3.05 -2.69 0.99
C VAL A 65 2.69 -1.24 0.61
N LEU A 66 1.42 -0.89 0.58
CA LEU A 66 0.95 0.48 0.32
C LEU A 66 1.47 1.48 1.35
N SER A 67 1.35 1.15 2.64
CA SER A 67 1.87 1.99 3.73
C SER A 67 3.38 2.19 3.63
N THR A 68 4.11 1.20 3.14
CA THR A 68 5.56 1.28 2.97
C THR A 68 5.92 2.27 1.86
N TRP A 69 5.18 2.26 0.76
CA TRP A 69 5.40 3.22 -0.31
C TRP A 69 5.02 4.66 0.06
N ILE A 70 3.96 4.85 0.86
CA ILE A 70 3.56 6.19 1.37
C ILE A 70 4.73 6.90 2.08
N LEU A 71 5.63 6.16 2.73
CA LEU A 71 6.83 6.74 3.36
C LEU A 71 7.79 7.38 2.36
N VAL A 72 7.86 6.82 1.14
CA VAL A 72 8.72 7.28 0.04
C VAL A 72 8.01 8.38 -0.75
N ASP A 73 6.71 8.22 -0.97
CA ASP A 73 5.88 9.04 -1.83
C ASP A 73 4.67 9.55 -1.06
N LYS A 74 4.89 10.60 -0.27
CA LYS A 74 3.90 11.16 0.65
C LYS A 74 2.65 11.71 -0.04
N ASP A 75 2.77 12.04 -1.33
CA ASP A 75 1.70 12.62 -2.15
C ASP A 75 0.91 11.54 -2.92
N ILE A 76 1.20 10.25 -2.71
CA ILE A 76 0.41 9.20 -3.33
C ILE A 76 -1.03 9.25 -2.82
N LEU A 77 -1.98 9.18 -3.75
CA LEU A 77 -3.39 9.31 -3.42
C LEU A 77 -4.15 8.05 -3.85
N ILE A 78 -4.78 7.41 -2.87
CA ILE A 78 -5.68 6.28 -3.05
C ILE A 78 -7.04 6.84 -3.50
N THR A 79 -7.44 6.46 -4.71
CA THR A 79 -8.67 6.94 -5.32
C THR A 79 -9.83 6.00 -5.14
N ASP A 80 -9.54 4.71 -5.00
CA ASP A 80 -10.56 3.67 -4.80
C ASP A 80 -9.98 2.45 -4.09
N LEU A 81 -10.82 1.73 -3.36
CA LEU A 81 -10.48 0.52 -2.63
C LEU A 81 -11.59 -0.52 -2.84
N ALA A 82 -12.71 -0.35 -2.15
CA ALA A 82 -13.84 -1.26 -2.19
C ALA A 82 -14.95 -0.75 -3.11
N ARG A 83 -15.47 -1.63 -3.96
CA ARG A 83 -16.65 -1.37 -4.79
C ARG A 83 -17.79 -2.31 -4.45
N ARG A 84 -19.00 -1.91 -4.79
CA ARG A 84 -20.20 -2.75 -4.89
C ARG A 84 -20.67 -2.79 -6.34
N ARG A 85 -21.49 -3.78 -6.69
CA ARG A 85 -22.09 -3.88 -8.03
C ARG A 85 -22.88 -2.61 -8.41
N THR A 86 -23.56 -2.01 -7.44
CA THR A 86 -24.32 -0.75 -7.59
C THR A 86 -23.42 0.44 -7.96
N ASP A 87 -22.16 0.44 -7.51
CA ASP A 87 -21.25 1.55 -7.77
C ASP A 87 -20.84 1.58 -9.25
N TYR A 88 -20.69 0.42 -9.89
CA TYR A 88 -20.49 0.32 -11.35
C TYR A 88 -21.69 0.84 -12.13
N ALA A 89 -22.92 0.49 -11.70
CA ALA A 89 -24.13 0.99 -12.33
C ALA A 89 -24.24 2.52 -12.21
N ALA A 90 -23.90 3.09 -11.05
CA ALA A 90 -23.84 4.54 -10.85
C ALA A 90 -22.78 5.22 -11.73
N MET A 91 -21.73 4.50 -12.13
CA MET A 91 -20.71 4.94 -13.09
C MET A 91 -21.13 4.72 -14.55
N GLY A 92 -22.32 4.17 -14.83
CA GLY A 92 -22.76 3.81 -16.18
C GLY A 92 -21.99 2.63 -16.79
N MET A 93 -21.31 1.85 -15.95
CA MET A 93 -20.50 0.69 -16.37
C MET A 93 -21.24 -0.61 -16.09
N ARG A 94 -20.99 -1.63 -16.92
CA ARG A 94 -21.44 -2.99 -16.62
C ARG A 94 -20.69 -3.51 -15.39
N PRO A 95 -21.37 -4.07 -14.38
CA PRO A 95 -20.71 -4.73 -13.27
C PRO A 95 -19.76 -5.83 -13.78
N ASN A 96 -18.55 -5.86 -13.23
CA ASN A 96 -17.59 -6.93 -13.50
C ASN A 96 -17.53 -7.85 -12.28
N ASP A 97 -18.12 -9.04 -12.40
CA ASP A 97 -18.21 -10.01 -11.32
C ASP A 97 -16.84 -10.55 -10.86
N GLY A 98 -15.79 -10.42 -11.69
CA GLY A 98 -14.41 -10.75 -11.37
C GLY A 98 -13.59 -9.57 -10.79
N SER A 99 -14.22 -8.46 -10.43
CA SER A 99 -13.53 -7.27 -9.91
C SER A 99 -12.87 -7.54 -8.55
N LEU A 100 -11.56 -7.38 -8.45
CA LEU A 100 -10.81 -7.51 -7.19
C LEU A 100 -11.06 -6.38 -6.19
N HIS A 101 -11.76 -5.30 -6.60
CA HIS A 101 -12.33 -4.31 -5.69
C HIS A 101 -13.52 -4.83 -4.88
N TYR A 102 -14.07 -5.99 -5.23
CA TYR A 102 -15.07 -6.67 -4.40
C TYR A 102 -14.41 -7.42 -3.26
N VAL A 103 -15.17 -7.70 -2.21
CA VAL A 103 -14.73 -8.60 -1.15
C VAL A 103 -14.63 -10.01 -1.75
N GLN A 104 -13.44 -10.60 -1.64
CA GLN A 104 -13.10 -11.93 -2.11
C GLN A 104 -13.50 -12.99 -1.06
N GLY A 105 -13.29 -14.27 -1.37
CA GLY A 105 -13.67 -15.39 -0.49
C GLY A 105 -13.00 -15.38 0.89
N ASP A 106 -11.87 -14.68 1.03
CA ASP A 106 -11.15 -14.52 2.30
C ASP A 106 -11.66 -13.33 3.16
N GLY A 107 -12.69 -12.63 2.69
CA GLY A 107 -13.29 -11.49 3.40
C GLY A 107 -12.59 -10.15 3.15
N TYR A 108 -11.60 -10.09 2.26
CA TYR A 108 -10.87 -8.87 1.94
C TYR A 108 -11.07 -8.41 0.50
N VAL A 109 -10.84 -7.12 0.28
CA VAL A 109 -10.66 -6.54 -1.05
C VAL A 109 -9.20 -6.71 -1.48
N HIS A 110 -9.00 -7.10 -2.73
CA HIS A 110 -7.69 -7.47 -3.28
C HIS A 110 -7.15 -6.46 -4.29
N ALA A 111 -7.80 -5.30 -4.43
CA ALA A 111 -7.33 -4.24 -5.31
C ALA A 111 -7.42 -2.84 -4.70
N VAL A 112 -6.56 -1.95 -5.20
CA VAL A 112 -6.52 -0.53 -4.87
C VAL A 112 -6.19 0.28 -6.12
N ASP A 113 -6.88 1.41 -6.30
CA ASP A 113 -6.58 2.35 -7.37
C ASP A 113 -5.81 3.55 -6.82
N LEU A 114 -4.70 3.89 -7.48
CA LEU A 114 -3.80 4.97 -7.13
C LEU A 114 -3.84 6.05 -8.21
N ARG A 115 -3.95 7.32 -7.82
CA ARG A 115 -3.94 8.44 -8.78
C ARG A 115 -2.59 8.52 -9.49
N THR A 116 -2.62 8.58 -10.82
CA THR A 116 -1.48 8.88 -11.71
C THR A 116 -1.62 10.26 -12.34
N ARG A 117 -2.85 10.77 -12.51
CA ARG A 117 -3.10 12.11 -13.07
C ARG A 117 -2.34 13.21 -12.31
N GLY A 118 -1.58 14.01 -13.06
CA GLY A 118 -0.79 15.13 -12.51
C GLY A 118 0.56 14.70 -11.91
N ARG A 119 0.94 13.43 -12.07
CA ARG A 119 2.24 12.89 -11.63
C ARG A 119 3.13 12.67 -12.86
N SER A 120 4.44 12.67 -12.64
CA SER A 120 5.39 12.42 -13.74
C SER A 120 5.43 10.93 -14.08
N GLU A 121 5.66 10.61 -15.36
CA GLU A 121 5.74 9.22 -15.80
C GLU A 121 6.84 8.42 -15.07
N VAL A 122 7.95 9.08 -14.71
CA VAL A 122 9.03 8.45 -13.95
C VAL A 122 8.53 8.01 -12.57
N LYS A 123 7.78 8.88 -11.85
CA LYS A 123 7.19 8.51 -10.56
C LYS A 123 6.23 7.34 -10.73
N ASP A 124 5.34 7.39 -11.72
CA ASP A 124 4.36 6.32 -11.94
C ASP A 124 5.01 4.99 -12.32
N ARG A 125 6.13 5.00 -13.04
CA ARG A 125 6.92 3.79 -13.34
C ARG A 125 7.61 3.25 -12.10
N LEU A 126 8.14 4.10 -11.23
CA LEU A 126 8.74 3.67 -9.95
C LEU A 126 7.69 3.05 -9.02
N VAL A 127 6.50 3.64 -8.96
CA VAL A 127 5.36 3.11 -8.20
C VAL A 127 4.99 1.71 -8.74
N GLN A 128 4.83 1.57 -10.06
CA GLN A 128 4.57 0.27 -10.71
C GLN A 128 5.66 -0.76 -10.39
N LEU A 129 6.93 -0.40 -10.59
CA LEU A 129 8.06 -1.28 -10.33
C LEU A 129 8.10 -1.73 -8.87
N TYR A 130 7.82 -0.83 -7.93
CA TYR A 130 7.76 -1.15 -6.51
C TYR A 130 6.71 -2.23 -6.22
N PHE A 131 5.45 -1.99 -6.60
CA PHE A 131 4.37 -2.95 -6.33
C PHE A 131 4.59 -4.28 -7.06
N TRP A 132 5.08 -4.24 -8.30
CA TRP A 132 5.48 -5.44 -9.04
C TRP A 132 6.58 -6.23 -8.31
N SER A 133 7.61 -5.55 -7.80
CA SER A 133 8.69 -6.19 -7.03
C SER A 133 8.23 -6.79 -5.70
N ALA A 134 7.14 -6.25 -5.13
CA ALA A 134 6.47 -6.81 -3.97
C ALA A 134 5.55 -8.02 -4.30
N GLY A 135 5.48 -8.42 -5.57
CA GLY A 135 4.69 -9.57 -6.03
C GLY A 135 3.23 -9.25 -6.36
N LEU A 136 2.89 -7.97 -6.57
CA LEU A 136 1.53 -7.53 -6.89
C LEU A 136 1.36 -7.30 -8.39
N GLY A 137 0.13 -7.52 -8.87
CA GLY A 137 -0.27 -7.13 -10.22
C GLY A 137 -0.41 -5.61 -10.30
N THR A 138 0.00 -5.02 -11.42
CA THR A 138 -0.20 -3.58 -11.66
C THR A 138 -0.66 -3.36 -13.08
N LEU A 139 -1.68 -2.50 -13.26
CA LEU A 139 -2.22 -2.14 -14.56
C LEU A 139 -2.59 -0.66 -14.55
N ARG A 140 -1.95 0.14 -15.40
CA ARG A 140 -2.34 1.55 -15.56
C ARG A 140 -3.52 1.65 -16.53
N HIS A 141 -4.60 2.24 -16.07
CA HIS A 141 -5.72 2.63 -16.92
C HIS A 141 -5.53 4.08 -17.35
N VAL A 142 -5.39 4.31 -18.66
CA VAL A 142 -5.26 5.65 -19.24
C VAL A 142 -6.63 6.08 -19.80
N GLY A 143 -7.06 7.32 -19.51
CA GLY A 143 -8.34 7.86 -19.98
C GLY A 143 -8.96 8.88 -19.03
N THR A 144 -10.30 8.93 -18.96
CA THR A 144 -11.07 9.90 -18.15
C THR A 144 -10.75 9.83 -16.65
N ALA A 145 -10.36 8.66 -16.16
CA ALA A 145 -9.88 8.42 -14.80
C ALA A 145 -8.50 7.77 -14.86
N ASP A 146 -7.46 8.50 -15.24
CA ASP A 146 -6.09 7.97 -15.23
C ASP A 146 -5.68 7.57 -13.80
N HIS A 147 -5.49 6.27 -13.60
CA HIS A 147 -5.07 5.66 -12.34
C HIS A 147 -4.24 4.40 -12.59
N LEU A 148 -3.47 4.03 -11.57
CA LEU A 148 -2.77 2.76 -11.49
C LEU A 148 -3.60 1.81 -10.61
N HIS A 149 -4.10 0.75 -11.22
CA HIS A 149 -4.68 -0.38 -10.51
C HIS A 149 -3.56 -1.25 -9.95
N VAL A 150 -3.63 -1.60 -8.67
CA VAL A 150 -2.72 -2.53 -8.00
C VAL A 150 -3.55 -3.63 -7.37
N GLU A 151 -3.18 -4.88 -7.63
CA GLU A 151 -3.94 -6.04 -7.22
C GLU A 151 -3.07 -7.12 -6.56
N LEU A 152 -3.66 -7.82 -5.61
CA LEU A 152 -3.14 -9.07 -5.07
C LEU A 152 -3.73 -10.23 -5.88
N PRO A 153 -2.92 -11.03 -6.60
CA PRO A 153 -3.42 -12.14 -7.39
C PRO A 153 -4.12 -13.19 -6.51
N LEU A 154 -5.31 -13.62 -6.93
CA LEU A 154 -5.97 -14.80 -6.37
C LEU A 154 -5.17 -16.05 -6.78
N ARG A 155 -4.85 -16.91 -5.81
CA ARG A 155 -4.19 -18.20 -6.04
C ARG A 155 -5.17 -19.35 -5.91
#